data_AF-A0A2G2YU37-F1
#
_entry.id   AF-A0A2G2YU37-F1
#
_cell.length_a   1.000
_cell.length_b   1.000
_cell.length_c   1.000
_cell.angle_alpha   90.00
_cell.angle_beta   90.00
_cell.angle_gamma   90.00
#
_symmetry.space_group_name_H-M   'P 1'
#
loop_
_entity.id
_entity.type
_entity.pdbx_description
1 polymer ?
#
loop_
_entity_poly.entity_id
_entity_poly.type
_entity_poly.pdbx_seq_one_letter_code
_entity_poly.pdbx_strand_id
1 'polypeptide(L)'
;MQLNKIPRKIVIPKGTFFLNQVRLVGNCKAPNLELQIHGTLKAPPNPSQFKHDMAIKHIDHFTFCGGVLDGQGEQGWQQNDCKKSKSCNKLPNNLSFNFLTNSIISNITLLDSKLFHINSMAST
;
A
#
# COMPACT_ATOMS: atom_id res chain seq x y z
N MET A 1 -32.61 20.79 4.40
CA MET A 1 -31.16 21.03 4.62
C MET A 1 -30.40 19.89 3.95
N GLN A 2 -29.88 20.09 2.72
CA GLN A 2 -29.12 19.04 2.04
C GLN A 2 -27.68 19.07 2.55
N LEU A 3 -27.31 18.06 3.34
CA LEU A 3 -25.91 17.78 3.64
C LEU A 3 -25.23 17.38 2.33
N ASN A 4 -24.29 18.19 1.84
CA ASN A 4 -23.43 17.85 0.72
C ASN A 4 -22.78 16.48 0.97
N LYS A 5 -23.17 15.47 0.21
CA LYS A 5 -22.74 14.07 0.41
C LYS A 5 -21.35 13.89 -0.18
N ILE A 6 -20.32 14.04 0.65
CA ILE A 6 -18.93 13.78 0.23
C ILE A 6 -18.74 12.26 0.09
N PRO A 7 -18.31 11.74 -1.07
CA PRO A 7 -17.99 10.33 -1.22
C PRO A 7 -16.83 9.98 -0.28
N ARG A 8 -17.04 8.93 0.52
CA ARG A 8 -16.07 8.47 1.54
C ARG A 8 -15.59 7.04 1.32
N LYS A 9 -16.03 6.38 0.25
CA LYS A 9 -15.73 4.97 -0.01
C LYS A 9 -15.15 4.80 -1.39
N ILE A 10 -13.95 4.23 -1.44
CA ILE A 10 -13.25 3.83 -2.66
C ILE A 10 -13.34 2.32 -2.74
N VAL A 11 -13.84 1.79 -3.85
CA VAL A 11 -13.96 0.35 -4.08
C VAL A 11 -13.12 -0.02 -5.29
N ILE A 12 -12.19 -0.95 -5.11
CA ILE A 12 -11.52 -1.65 -6.20
C ILE A 12 -12.22 -2.99 -6.37
N PRO A 13 -12.89 -3.23 -7.51
CA PRO A 13 -13.70 -4.42 -7.69
C PRO A 13 -12.84 -5.68 -7.85
N LYS A 14 -13.49 -6.83 -7.99
CA LYS A 14 -12.81 -8.09 -8.32
C LYS A 14 -12.09 -7.95 -9.67
N GLY A 15 -10.89 -8.51 -9.74
CA GLY A 15 -10.02 -8.44 -10.92
C GLY A 15 -8.55 -8.26 -10.52
N THR A 16 -7.68 -8.20 -11.51
CA THR A 16 -6.25 -7.91 -11.31
C THR A 16 -5.94 -6.54 -11.91
N PHE A 17 -5.36 -5.66 -11.10
CA PHE A 17 -5.01 -4.30 -11.49
C PHE A 17 -3.50 -4.09 -11.33
N PHE A 18 -2.84 -3.68 -12.41
CA PHE A 18 -1.40 -3.41 -12.38
C PHE A 18 -1.11 -2.07 -11.71
N LEU A 19 -0.16 -2.08 -10.77
CA LEU A 19 0.26 -0.90 -10.05
C LEU A 19 1.50 -0.27 -10.71
N ASN A 20 1.56 1.06 -10.70
CA ASN A 20 2.79 1.84 -10.94
C ASN A 20 3.18 2.54 -9.64
N GLN A 21 2.36 3.48 -9.19
CA GLN A 21 2.59 4.19 -7.95
C GLN A 21 1.23 4.45 -7.32
N VAL A 22 1.08 4.08 -6.06
CA VAL A 22 -0.12 4.38 -5.29
C VAL A 22 0.26 5.16 -4.06
N ARG A 23 -0.23 6.40 -3.97
CA ARG A 23 -0.05 7.27 -2.80
C ARG A 23 -1.40 7.81 -2.38
N LEU A 24 -1.84 7.43 -1.19
CA LEU A 24 -2.99 8.00 -0.51
C LEU A 24 -2.45 8.95 0.55
N VAL A 25 -2.67 10.25 0.38
CA VAL A 25 -2.08 11.27 1.24
C VAL A 25 -3.20 12.20 1.74
N GLY A 26 -3.27 12.40 3.05
CA GLY A 26 -4.16 13.41 3.64
C GLY A 26 -3.68 14.85 3.40
N ASN A 27 -4.33 15.90 3.93
CA ASN A 27 -5.36 15.94 4.97
C ASN A 27 -6.78 15.77 4.38
N CYS A 28 -7.36 14.56 4.44
CA CYS A 28 -8.63 14.25 3.76
C CYS A 28 -9.80 15.05 4.37
N LYS A 29 -10.64 15.65 3.52
CA LYS A 29 -11.83 16.41 3.96
C LYS A 29 -13.00 15.50 4.36
N ALA A 30 -13.05 14.28 3.84
CA ALA A 30 -14.09 13.33 4.14
C ALA A 30 -13.83 12.69 5.51
N PRO A 31 -14.79 12.71 6.45
CA PRO A 31 -14.66 11.94 7.68
C PRO A 31 -14.80 10.44 7.37
N ASN A 32 -14.03 9.61 8.07
CA ASN A 32 -14.12 8.15 8.01
C ASN A 32 -13.96 7.59 6.58
N LEU A 33 -12.79 7.82 5.97
CA LEU A 33 -12.51 7.35 4.61
C LEU A 33 -12.34 5.83 4.59
N GLU A 34 -12.96 5.17 3.63
CA GLU A 34 -12.91 3.72 3.43
C GLU A 34 -12.25 3.37 2.08
N LEU A 35 -11.26 2.49 2.11
CA LEU A 35 -10.74 1.77 0.96
C LEU A 35 -11.13 0.31 1.07
N GLN A 36 -11.89 -0.19 0.10
CA GLN A 36 -12.27 -1.59 0.02
C GLN A 36 -11.72 -2.21 -1.27
N ILE A 37 -10.89 -3.25 -1.14
CA ILE A 37 -10.34 -3.95 -2.29
C ILE A 37 -10.90 -5.37 -2.33
N HIS A 38 -11.52 -5.73 -3.45
CA HIS A 38 -12.04 -7.08 -3.70
C HIS A 38 -11.16 -7.89 -4.65
N GLY A 39 -10.18 -7.26 -5.28
CA GLY A 39 -9.29 -7.86 -6.27
C GLY A 39 -7.83 -7.93 -5.82
N THR A 40 -6.96 -8.11 -6.81
CA THR A 40 -5.50 -8.15 -6.65
C THR A 40 -4.89 -6.91 -7.25
N LEU A 41 -4.11 -6.18 -6.46
CA LEU A 41 -3.21 -5.15 -6.95
C LEU A 41 -1.83 -5.77 -7.17
N LYS A 42 -1.34 -5.73 -8.41
CA LYS A 42 -0.13 -6.43 -8.83
C LYS A 42 0.96 -5.45 -9.23
N ALA A 43 2.07 -5.45 -8.50
CA ALA A 43 3.23 -4.62 -8.81
C ALA A 43 4.03 -5.18 -10.01
N PRO A 44 4.80 -4.34 -10.74
CA PRO A 44 5.70 -4.80 -11.79
C PRO A 44 6.81 -5.67 -11.21
N PRO A 45 7.24 -6.76 -11.86
CA PRO A 45 8.27 -7.65 -11.31
C PRO A 45 9.64 -6.96 -11.20
N ASN A 46 10.01 -6.13 -12.18
CA ASN A 46 11.28 -5.43 -12.20
C ASN A 46 11.30 -4.29 -11.16
N PRO A 47 12.17 -4.32 -10.12
CA PRO A 47 12.27 -3.26 -9.11
C PRO A 47 12.55 -1.87 -9.69
N SER A 48 13.20 -1.79 -10.85
CA SER A 48 13.50 -0.51 -11.51
C SER A 48 12.25 0.20 -12.04
N GLN A 49 11.16 -0.53 -12.26
CA GLN A 49 9.86 -0.02 -12.73
C GLN A 49 8.93 0.37 -11.56
N PHE A 50 9.28 0.01 -10.32
CA PHE A 50 8.45 0.27 -9.13
C PHE A 50 9.33 0.88 -8.03
N LYS A 51 9.58 2.19 -8.13
CA LYS A 51 10.55 2.88 -7.25
C LYS A 51 10.01 3.22 -5.85
N HIS A 52 8.72 3.03 -5.63
CA HIS A 52 8.04 3.45 -4.40
C HIS A 52 6.99 2.44 -3.98
N ASP A 53 6.88 2.25 -2.67
CA ASP A 53 5.83 1.47 -2.02
C ASP A 53 4.43 2.00 -2.36
N MET A 54 3.41 1.16 -2.23
CA MET A 54 2.05 1.66 -1.99
C MET A 54 2.06 2.37 -0.63
N ALA A 55 1.87 3.68 -0.61
CA ALA A 55 2.01 4.47 0.61
C ALA A 55 0.70 5.13 1.00
N ILE A 56 0.33 4.98 2.27
CA ILE A 56 -0.76 5.71 2.92
C ILE A 56 -0.12 6.63 3.95
N LYS A 57 -0.44 7.93 3.88
CA LYS A 57 0.27 8.95 4.66
C LYS A 57 -0.65 10.02 5.22
N HIS A 58 -0.44 10.41 6.48
CA HIS A 58 -1.09 11.55 7.13
C HIS A 58 -2.62 11.49 7.06
N ILE A 59 -3.20 10.32 7.36
CA ILE A 59 -4.66 10.14 7.35
C ILE A 59 -5.11 9.77 8.76
N ASP A 60 -6.17 10.44 9.19
CA ASP A 60 -6.86 10.17 10.44
C ASP A 60 -8.22 9.52 10.15
N HIS A 61 -8.65 8.58 10.99
CA HIS A 61 -9.92 7.85 10.84
C HIS A 61 -10.09 7.18 9.45
N PHE A 62 -9.16 6.30 9.08
CA PHE A 62 -9.19 5.58 7.80
C PHE A 62 -9.44 4.08 7.98
N THR A 63 -10.27 3.48 7.12
CA THR A 63 -10.48 2.03 7.08
C THR A 63 -10.00 1.46 5.75
N PHE A 64 -9.05 0.55 5.77
CA PHE A 64 -8.64 -0.26 4.63
C PHE A 64 -8.99 -1.72 4.88
N CYS A 65 -9.90 -2.26 4.08
CA CYS A 65 -10.33 -3.65 4.18
C CYS A 65 -10.19 -4.41 2.85
N GLY A 66 -9.62 -5.61 2.92
CA GLY A 66 -9.67 -6.58 1.83
C GLY A 66 -8.55 -6.43 0.79
N GLY A 67 -8.47 -7.43 -0.08
CA GLY A 67 -7.65 -7.42 -1.29
C GLY A 67 -6.30 -8.11 -1.14
N VAL A 68 -5.68 -8.38 -2.29
CA VAL A 68 -4.33 -8.96 -2.38
C VAL A 68 -3.39 -7.90 -2.94
N LEU A 69 -2.32 -7.59 -2.22
CA LEU A 69 -1.21 -6.79 -2.74
C LEU A 69 -0.08 -7.75 -3.12
N ASP A 70 0.05 -8.04 -4.42
CA ASP A 70 1.07 -8.90 -5.00
C ASP A 70 2.27 -8.06 -5.43
N GLY A 71 3.39 -8.25 -4.73
CA GLY A 71 4.62 -7.50 -4.90
C GLY A 71 5.52 -8.00 -6.01
N GLN A 72 5.29 -9.18 -6.59
CA GLN A 72 6.16 -9.79 -7.60
C GLN A 72 7.67 -9.69 -7.24
N GLY A 73 8.01 -10.15 -6.04
CA GLY A 73 9.29 -9.89 -5.36
C GLY A 73 10.51 -10.64 -5.87
N GLU A 74 10.31 -11.73 -6.62
CA GLU A 74 11.38 -12.68 -6.99
C GLU A 74 12.64 -12.02 -7.58
N GLN A 75 12.47 -11.14 -8.56
CA GLN A 75 13.60 -10.42 -9.16
C GLN A 75 14.29 -9.47 -8.16
N GLY A 76 13.53 -8.88 -7.22
CA GLY A 76 14.07 -8.07 -6.14
C GLY A 76 14.92 -8.89 -5.17
N TRP A 77 14.50 -10.11 -4.84
CA TRP A 77 15.26 -10.99 -3.93
C TRP A 77 16.60 -11.40 -4.53
N GLN A 78 16.65 -11.68 -5.83
CA GLN A 78 17.89 -11.99 -6.55
C GLN A 78 18.86 -10.79 -6.56
N GLN A 79 18.32 -9.58 -6.61
CA GLN A 79 19.09 -8.35 -6.54
C GLN A 79 19.54 -8.04 -5.12
N ASN A 80 18.89 -8.56 -4.08
CA ASN A 80 19.21 -8.21 -2.69
C ASN A 80 20.48 -8.91 -2.18
N ASP A 81 21.63 -8.28 -2.36
CA ASP A 81 22.96 -8.76 -1.94
C ASP A 81 23.40 -8.22 -0.58
N CYS A 82 22.46 -7.66 0.21
CA CYS A 82 22.68 -7.08 1.53
C CYS A 82 23.54 -7.96 2.47
N LYS A 83 23.38 -9.29 2.40
CA LYS A 83 24.18 -10.26 3.18
C LYS A 83 25.65 -10.35 2.75
N LYS A 84 25.95 -10.04 1.49
CA LYS A 84 27.28 -10.21 0.88
C LYS A 84 28.08 -8.90 0.85
N SER A 85 27.46 -7.80 0.41
CA SER A 85 28.17 -6.55 0.14
C SER A 85 28.08 -5.51 1.27
N LYS A 86 27.30 -5.78 2.33
CA LYS A 86 26.84 -4.79 3.35
C LYS A 86 26.08 -3.59 2.76
N SER A 87 25.99 -3.47 1.43
CA SER A 87 25.23 -2.48 0.70
C SER A 87 23.88 -3.10 0.34
N CYS A 88 22.84 -2.76 1.09
CA CYS A 88 21.51 -3.32 0.87
C CYS A 88 20.78 -2.51 -0.21
N ASN A 89 20.29 -3.18 -1.24
CA ASN A 89 19.52 -2.52 -2.29
C ASN A 89 18.23 -1.92 -1.74
N LYS A 90 17.96 -0.67 -2.12
CA LYS A 90 16.71 0.02 -1.77
C LYS A 90 15.60 -0.54 -2.67
N LEU A 91 14.95 -1.58 -2.16
CA LEU A 91 13.80 -2.21 -2.79
C LEU A 91 12.51 -1.70 -2.14
N PRO A 92 11.43 -1.53 -2.90
CA PRO A 92 10.15 -1.06 -2.38
C PRO A 92 9.47 -2.15 -1.53
N ASN A 93 8.74 -1.73 -0.51
CA ASN A 93 7.83 -2.57 0.24
C ASN A 93 6.48 -2.69 -0.47
N ASN A 94 5.68 -3.70 -0.14
CA ASN A 94 4.33 -3.78 -0.68
C ASN A 94 3.46 -2.63 -0.16
N LEU A 95 3.55 -2.33 1.14
CA LEU A 95 2.70 -1.34 1.78
C LEU A 95 3.44 -0.56 2.86
N SER A 96 3.25 0.75 2.86
CA SER A 96 3.89 1.69 3.80
C SER A 96 2.82 2.58 4.46
N PHE A 97 2.71 2.51 5.78
CA PHE A 97 1.87 3.41 6.59
C PHE A 97 2.75 4.46 7.25
N ASN A 98 2.43 5.73 7.06
CA ASN A 98 3.19 6.81 7.68
C ASN A 98 2.22 7.81 8.31
N PHE A 99 2.23 7.95 9.62
CA PHE A 99 1.39 8.90 10.35
C PHE A 99 -0.11 8.65 10.12
N LEU A 100 -0.55 7.41 10.28
CA LEU A 100 -1.97 7.07 10.33
C LEU A 100 -2.44 7.06 11.78
N THR A 101 -3.55 7.73 12.08
CA THR A 101 -4.15 7.73 13.42
C THR A 101 -5.58 7.23 13.36
N ASN A 102 -6.04 6.54 14.42
CA ASN A 102 -7.42 6.06 14.56
C ASN A 102 -7.87 5.23 13.34
N SER A 103 -6.96 4.46 12.76
CA SER A 103 -7.16 3.80 11.47
C SER A 103 -7.18 2.28 11.60
N ILE A 104 -8.04 1.64 10.81
CA ILE A 104 -8.23 0.18 10.81
C ILE A 104 -7.74 -0.37 9.47
N ILE A 105 -6.84 -1.34 9.52
CA ILE A 105 -6.35 -2.04 8.34
C ILE A 105 -6.52 -3.53 8.60
N SER A 106 -7.36 -4.19 7.79
CA SER A 106 -7.76 -5.58 8.04
C SER A 106 -8.03 -6.34 6.75
N ASN A 107 -7.99 -7.67 6.84
CA ASN A 107 -8.31 -8.59 5.75
C ASN A 107 -7.49 -8.37 4.46
N ILE A 108 -6.28 -7.83 4.57
CA ILE A 108 -5.35 -7.67 3.46
C ILE A 108 -4.44 -8.90 3.35
N THR A 109 -4.20 -9.38 2.13
CA THR A 109 -3.16 -10.37 1.84
C THR A 109 -1.97 -9.68 1.20
N LEU A 110 -0.77 -9.88 1.76
CA LEU A 110 0.47 -9.33 1.21
C LEU A 110 1.28 -10.48 0.65
N LEU A 111 1.40 -10.54 -0.67
CA LEU A 111 2.06 -11.62 -1.40
C LEU A 111 3.37 -11.11 -2.00
N ASP A 112 4.41 -11.94 -1.94
CA ASP A 112 5.69 -11.78 -2.65
C ASP A 112 6.25 -10.35 -2.68
N SER A 113 6.47 -9.72 -1.52
CA SER A 113 7.04 -8.37 -1.48
C SER A 113 8.49 -8.35 -1.95
N LYS A 114 8.92 -7.27 -2.62
CA LYS A 114 10.33 -7.09 -3.04
C LYS A 114 11.27 -6.93 -1.86
N LEU A 115 10.81 -6.36 -0.75
CA LEU A 115 11.59 -6.21 0.49
C LEU A 115 10.79 -6.63 1.73
N PHE A 116 10.13 -5.70 2.40
CA PHE A 116 9.22 -6.00 3.50
C PHE A 116 7.78 -5.94 3.03
N HIS A 117 6.91 -6.75 3.62
CA HIS A 117 5.48 -6.69 3.30
C HIS A 117 4.85 -5.39 3.82
N ILE A 118 5.22 -4.98 5.04
CA ILE A 118 4.72 -3.75 5.68
C ILE A 118 5.90 -2.97 6.23
N ASN A 119 5.88 -1.66 5.99
CA ASN A 119 6.61 -0.68 6.77
C ASN A 119 5.59 0.23 7.49
N SER A 120 5.78 0.47 8.78
CA SER A 120 4.92 1.33 9.57
C SER A 120 5.74 2.37 10.33
N MET A 121 5.36 3.64 10.20
CA MET A 121 6.01 4.77 10.86
C MET A 121 4.95 5.60 11.58
N ALA A 122 5.17 5.80 12.89
CA ALA A 122 4.38 6.70 13.74
C ALA A 122 2.86 6.60 13.52
N SER A 123 2.34 5.37 13.41
CA SER A 123 0.92 5.10 13.17
C SER A 123 0.32 4.37 14.37
N THR A 124 -0.91 4.73 14.77
CA THR A 124 -1.62 4.26 15.98
C THR A 124 -3.06 3.87 15.69
#